data_AF-N9LAT4-F1
#
_entry.id   AF-N9LAT4-F1
#
_cell.length_a   1.000
_cell.length_b   1.000
_cell.length_c   1.000
_cell.angle_alpha   90.00
_cell.angle_beta   90.00
_cell.angle_gamma   90.00
#
_symmetry.space_group_name_H-M   'P 1'
#
loop_
_entity.id
_entity.type
_entity.pdbx_description
1 polymer ?
#
loop_
_entity_poly.entity_id
_entity_poly.type
_entity_poly.pdbx_seq_one_letter_code
_entity_poly.pdbx_strand_id
1 'polypeptide(L)'
;MRDLLQDKNITYFPSRLQMQSKIDRKVLDKFGFQILRDFGTSSEKLKNFIMGYGYRLFYTESLNGWLHTFETQTVATELSEELEPGGFHTDFMFQKEPPRYIALQCIKPDPKYPLYGRNQVVKIDNLINAITKCGVGKDQLRELQIEYVLKGKIYKQNLFDDDLKSIKYHQKFASNNIVLNDDLKIVELINNLSLSICEDIVLNSGDLLLIDNHTTLHRRSECSVRYDFEKRIFEGRKMNSARFN
;
A
#
# COMPACT_ATOMS: atom_id res chain seq x y z
N MET A 1 34.34 -11.79 -16.87
CA MET A 1 32.87 -11.70 -16.67
C MET A 1 32.64 -11.16 -15.27
N ARG A 2 32.93 -9.90 -14.93
CA ARG A 2 32.30 -8.63 -15.36
C ARG A 2 30.79 -8.60 -15.14
N ASP A 3 30.44 -8.17 -13.93
CA ASP A 3 29.44 -7.13 -13.64
C ASP A 3 28.23 -7.06 -14.56
N LEU A 4 27.17 -7.80 -14.21
CA LEU A 4 25.81 -7.54 -14.67
C LEU A 4 24.87 -7.73 -13.48
N LEU A 5 24.03 -6.72 -13.25
CA LEU A 5 22.96 -6.63 -12.25
C LEU A 5 23.33 -6.09 -10.86
N GLN A 6 23.96 -4.91 -10.81
CA GLN A 6 23.59 -3.94 -9.78
C GLN A 6 22.34 -3.21 -10.27
N ASP A 7 21.17 -3.63 -9.78
CA ASP A 7 19.90 -2.91 -9.99
C ASP A 7 20.01 -1.51 -9.36
N LYS A 8 20.19 -0.50 -10.23
CA LYS A 8 20.41 0.90 -9.85
C LYS A 8 19.18 1.62 -9.26
N ASN A 9 18.08 0.91 -8.98
CA ASN A 9 16.84 1.50 -8.43
C ASN A 9 16.38 0.90 -7.10
N ILE A 10 17.15 0.00 -6.47
CA ILE A 10 16.86 -0.37 -5.09
C ILE A 10 17.46 0.71 -4.20
N THR A 11 16.64 1.69 -3.81
CA THR A 11 16.99 2.61 -2.73
C THR A 11 17.03 1.82 -1.42
N TYR A 12 18.19 1.24 -1.11
CA TYR A 12 18.54 0.95 0.27
C TYR A 12 18.60 2.30 0.97
N PHE A 13 17.51 2.70 1.63
CA PHE A 13 17.53 3.88 2.49
C PHE A 13 18.77 3.77 3.39
N PRO A 14 19.64 4.79 3.43
CA PRO A 14 20.87 4.72 4.20
C PRO A 14 20.52 4.36 5.63
N SER A 15 21.29 3.41 6.17
CA SER A 15 21.31 2.91 7.54
C SER A 15 21.69 3.98 8.57
N ARG A 16 21.12 5.18 8.47
CA ARG A 16 20.96 6.02 9.65
C ARG A 16 19.88 5.38 10.48
N LEU A 17 20.34 4.59 11.46
CA LEU A 17 19.65 4.31 12.71
C LEU A 17 19.03 5.61 13.24
N GLN A 18 17.87 5.98 12.74
CA GLN A 18 16.92 6.71 13.53
C GLN A 18 15.99 5.64 14.06
N MET A 19 16.28 5.16 15.28
CA MET A 19 15.28 4.56 16.14
C MET A 19 14.18 5.61 16.36
N GLN A 20 13.30 5.82 15.39
CA GLN A 20 12.09 6.59 15.61
C GLN A 20 11.15 5.66 16.37
N SER A 21 11.14 5.77 17.70
CA SER A 21 10.23 5.03 18.59
C SER A 21 8.81 5.60 18.60
N LYS A 22 8.46 6.44 17.62
CA LYS A 22 7.21 7.20 17.56
C LYS A 22 6.69 7.37 16.15
N ILE A 23 5.38 7.58 16.06
CA ILE A 23 4.71 8.02 14.83
C ILE A 23 5.10 9.48 14.58
N ASP A 24 5.81 9.76 13.48
CA ASP A 24 6.25 11.11 13.11
C ASP A 24 5.38 11.65 11.97
N ARG A 25 4.43 12.51 12.33
CA ARG A 25 3.52 13.13 11.36
C ARG A 25 4.25 13.96 10.30
N LYS A 26 5.37 14.60 10.64
CA LYS A 26 6.11 15.39 9.64
C LYS A 26 6.74 14.49 8.58
N VAL A 27 7.17 13.29 8.96
CA VAL A 27 7.68 12.28 8.03
C VAL A 27 6.53 11.75 7.16
N LEU A 28 5.41 11.38 7.76
CA LEU A 28 4.22 10.92 7.03
C LEU A 28 3.65 11.98 6.08
N ASP A 29 3.58 13.24 6.50
CA ASP A 29 3.12 14.34 5.65
C ASP A 29 4.04 14.52 4.44
N LYS A 30 5.36 14.52 4.69
CA LYS A 30 6.38 14.76 3.66
C LYS A 30 6.52 13.61 2.66
N PHE A 31 6.53 12.37 3.14
CA PHE A 31 6.87 11.20 2.32
C PHE A 31 5.66 10.29 2.04
N GLY A 32 4.58 10.42 2.81
CA GLY A 32 3.42 9.53 2.73
C GLY A 32 3.57 8.24 3.54
N PHE A 33 4.77 7.95 4.03
CA PHE A 33 5.04 6.75 4.83
C PHE A 33 6.19 6.98 5.83
N GLN A 34 6.29 6.07 6.80
CA GLN A 34 7.36 6.03 7.79
C GLN A 34 7.69 4.56 8.10
N ILE A 35 8.97 4.23 8.25
CA ILE A 35 9.40 2.87 8.64
C ILE A 35 10.00 2.93 10.04
N LEU A 36 9.52 2.08 10.93
CA LEU A 36 10.13 1.82 12.24
C LEU A 36 10.83 0.47 12.19
N ARG A 37 12.16 0.49 12.23
CA ARG A 37 12.98 -0.73 12.22
C ARG A 37 12.99 -1.40 13.59
N ASP A 38 13.10 -2.72 13.60
CA ASP A 38 13.20 -3.53 14.82
C ASP A 38 12.05 -3.28 15.82
N PHE A 39 10.86 -2.98 15.29
CA PHE A 39 9.65 -2.77 16.09
C PHE A 39 9.20 -4.06 16.81
N GLY A 40 9.51 -5.24 16.26
CA GLY A 40 9.09 -6.55 16.76
C GLY A 40 7.81 -7.05 16.07
N THR A 41 7.38 -8.27 16.40
CA THR A 41 6.35 -9.02 15.65
C THR A 41 5.02 -9.22 16.39
N SER A 42 4.92 -8.73 17.63
CA SER A 42 3.70 -8.87 18.45
C SER A 42 2.59 -7.94 17.96
N SER A 43 1.42 -8.52 17.66
CA SER A 43 0.20 -7.79 17.31
C SER A 43 -0.33 -6.96 18.49
N GLU A 44 -0.18 -7.47 19.71
CA GLU A 44 -0.56 -6.73 20.93
C GLU A 44 0.37 -5.52 21.15
N LYS A 45 1.68 -5.66 20.87
CA LYS A 45 2.60 -4.53 20.87
C LYS A 45 2.20 -3.48 19.83
N LEU A 46 1.81 -3.89 18.63
CA LEU A 46 1.33 -2.98 17.58
C LEU A 46 0.07 -2.22 18.02
N LYS A 47 -0.90 -2.94 18.58
CA LYS A 47 -2.14 -2.37 19.12
C LYS A 47 -1.86 -1.32 20.19
N ASN A 48 -1.07 -1.69 21.20
CA ASN A 48 -0.75 -0.81 22.32
C ASN A 48 0.12 0.37 21.90
N PHE A 49 1.00 0.20 20.90
CA PHE A 49 1.74 1.29 20.30
C PHE A 49 0.81 2.33 19.67
N ILE A 50 -0.11 1.92 18.80
CA ILE A 50 -1.06 2.84 18.15
C ILE A 50 -1.91 3.56 19.21
N MET A 51 -2.54 2.81 20.12
CA MET A 51 -3.42 3.37 21.15
C MET A 51 -2.68 4.26 22.15
N GLY A 52 -1.42 3.92 22.48
CA GLY A 52 -0.58 4.68 23.39
C GLY A 52 -0.23 6.08 22.89
N TYR A 53 -0.27 6.31 21.57
CA TYR A 53 -0.14 7.64 20.96
C TYR A 53 -1.47 8.39 20.80
N GLY A 54 -2.56 7.86 21.38
CA GLY A 54 -3.89 8.49 21.37
C GLY A 54 -4.69 8.24 20.10
N TYR A 55 -4.20 7.40 19.19
CA TYR A 55 -4.92 7.02 17.98
C TYR A 55 -5.99 5.98 18.29
N ARG A 56 -7.07 6.00 17.51
CA ARG A 56 -8.14 5.01 17.58
C ARG A 56 -7.95 3.99 16.47
N LEU A 57 -7.92 2.71 16.82
CA LEU A 57 -7.97 1.66 15.82
C LEU A 57 -9.27 1.77 15.02
N PHE A 58 -9.19 1.37 13.76
CA PHE A 58 -10.30 1.34 12.83
C PHE A 58 -10.86 -0.08 12.76
N TYR A 59 -12.16 -0.25 13.06
CA TYR A 59 -12.80 -1.56 13.00
C TYR A 59 -13.09 -1.96 11.56
N THR A 60 -12.64 -3.14 11.16
CA THR A 60 -12.91 -3.67 9.84
C THR A 60 -14.01 -4.73 9.93
N GLU A 61 -15.21 -4.42 9.46
CA GLU A 61 -16.34 -5.35 9.44
C GLU A 61 -16.04 -6.61 8.62
N SER A 62 -15.43 -6.46 7.44
CA SER A 62 -15.10 -7.60 6.56
C SER A 62 -14.10 -8.58 7.17
N LEU A 63 -13.28 -8.11 8.11
CA LEU A 63 -12.26 -8.90 8.81
C LEU A 63 -12.71 -9.21 10.25
N ASN A 64 -13.91 -8.76 10.64
CA ASN A 64 -14.49 -8.85 11.98
C ASN A 64 -13.49 -8.51 13.10
N GLY A 65 -12.72 -7.43 12.93
CA GLY A 65 -11.60 -7.14 13.82
C GLY A 65 -10.92 -5.79 13.62
N TRP A 66 -10.04 -5.46 14.57
CA TRP A 66 -9.22 -4.23 14.59
C TRP A 66 -7.84 -4.42 13.96
N LEU A 67 -7.40 -5.68 13.92
CA LEU A 67 -6.16 -6.12 13.31
C LEU A 67 -6.46 -7.31 12.42
N HIS A 68 -5.68 -7.43 11.36
CA HIS A 68 -5.71 -8.58 10.47
C HIS A 68 -4.32 -9.16 10.34
N THR A 69 -4.16 -10.37 10.87
CA THR A 69 -2.96 -11.19 10.69
C THR A 69 -3.19 -12.13 9.52
N PHE A 70 -2.34 -12.05 8.52
CA PHE A 70 -2.49 -12.84 7.31
C PHE A 70 -1.14 -13.38 6.82
N GLU A 71 -1.21 -14.44 6.03
CA GLU A 71 -0.07 -15.07 5.37
C GLU A 71 -0.40 -15.25 3.90
N THR A 72 0.56 -14.99 3.01
CA THR A 72 0.35 -15.18 1.57
C THR A 72 0.33 -16.68 1.22
N GLN A 73 -0.63 -17.11 0.42
CA GLN A 73 -0.92 -18.53 0.18
C GLN A 73 -1.21 -18.81 -1.29
N THR A 74 -1.03 -20.07 -1.70
CA THR A 74 -1.29 -20.51 -3.09
C THR A 74 -2.77 -20.47 -3.48
N VAL A 75 -3.66 -20.61 -2.49
CA VAL A 75 -5.11 -20.44 -2.65
C VAL A 75 -5.55 -19.45 -1.58
N ALA A 76 -5.98 -18.26 -2.00
CA ALA A 76 -6.36 -17.16 -1.12
C ALA A 76 -7.82 -16.78 -1.34
N THR A 77 -8.51 -16.38 -0.27
CA THR A 77 -9.85 -15.79 -0.35
C THR A 77 -9.83 -14.27 -0.28
N GLU A 78 -8.71 -13.69 0.17
CA GLU A 78 -8.53 -12.25 0.35
C GLU A 78 -7.36 -11.73 -0.50
N LEU A 79 -7.51 -10.54 -1.08
CA LEU A 79 -6.48 -9.90 -1.94
C LEU A 79 -5.12 -9.73 -1.23
N SER A 80 -5.15 -9.55 0.10
CA SER A 80 -3.94 -9.42 0.92
C SER A 80 -3.13 -10.72 1.02
N GLU A 81 -3.75 -11.86 0.76
CA GLU A 81 -3.17 -13.20 0.87
C GLU A 81 -2.73 -13.79 -0.48
N GLU A 82 -3.16 -13.20 -1.60
CA GLU A 82 -2.77 -13.63 -2.94
C GLU A 82 -1.24 -13.51 -3.18
N LEU A 83 -0.71 -14.41 -4.03
CA LEU A 83 0.68 -14.34 -4.50
C LEU A 83 0.87 -13.29 -5.60
N GLU A 84 -0.16 -13.09 -6.43
CA GLU A 84 -0.17 -12.09 -7.49
C GLU A 84 0.06 -10.67 -6.95
N PRO A 85 0.64 -9.76 -7.74
CA PRO A 85 0.76 -8.37 -7.33
C PRO A 85 -0.62 -7.74 -7.07
N GLY A 86 -0.69 -6.90 -6.04
CA GLY A 86 -1.86 -6.07 -5.78
C GLY A 86 -1.98 -4.95 -6.81
N GLY A 87 -3.17 -4.36 -6.92
CA GLY A 87 -3.36 -3.08 -7.61
C GLY A 87 -2.99 -1.91 -6.68
N PHE A 88 -2.63 -0.75 -7.23
CA PHE A 88 -2.47 0.46 -6.41
C PHE A 88 -3.83 0.89 -5.83
N HIS A 89 -3.84 1.21 -4.55
CA HIS A 89 -5.07 1.59 -3.85
C HIS A 89 -4.82 2.41 -2.58
N THR A 90 -5.92 2.97 -2.08
CA THR A 90 -6.13 3.43 -0.70
C THR A 90 -7.18 2.52 -0.04
N ASP A 91 -6.95 2.14 1.21
CA ASP A 91 -7.82 1.24 1.95
C ASP A 91 -9.16 1.89 2.29
N PHE A 92 -10.24 1.10 2.21
CA PHE A 92 -11.61 1.48 2.57
C PHE A 92 -12.11 2.77 1.91
N MET A 93 -11.62 3.07 0.70
CA MET A 93 -11.97 4.29 -0.01
C MET A 93 -13.48 4.49 -0.26
N PHE A 94 -14.30 3.42 -0.23
CA PHE A 94 -15.76 3.51 -0.38
C PHE A 94 -16.46 4.10 0.86
N GLN A 95 -15.77 4.17 2.00
CA GLN A 95 -16.33 4.75 3.21
C GLN A 95 -16.34 6.28 3.12
N LYS A 96 -17.31 6.88 3.83
CA LYS A 96 -17.39 8.33 3.96
C LYS A 96 -16.08 8.89 4.52
N GLU A 97 -15.63 8.31 5.63
CA GLU A 97 -14.39 8.63 6.35
C GLU A 97 -13.47 7.40 6.38
N PRO A 98 -12.67 7.16 5.32
CA PRO A 98 -11.68 6.09 5.31
C PRO A 98 -10.63 6.30 6.40
N PRO A 99 -9.99 5.23 6.90
CA PRO A 99 -8.94 5.36 7.91
C PRO A 99 -7.81 6.24 7.39
N ARG A 100 -7.27 7.09 8.28
CA ARG A 100 -6.20 8.02 7.94
C ARG A 100 -4.86 7.31 7.75
N TYR A 101 -4.58 6.29 8.55
CA TYR A 101 -3.31 5.59 8.53
C TYR A 101 -3.46 4.08 8.45
N ILE A 102 -2.47 3.44 7.84
CA ILE A 102 -2.29 1.99 7.80
C ILE A 102 -0.97 1.65 8.48
N ALA A 103 -0.97 0.57 9.25
CA ALA A 103 0.21 -0.06 9.82
C ALA A 103 0.38 -1.46 9.24
N LEU A 104 1.56 -1.77 8.71
CA LEU A 104 1.96 -3.08 8.19
C LEU A 104 3.20 -3.55 8.96
N GLN A 105 3.01 -4.50 9.89
CA GLN A 105 4.09 -5.09 10.68
C GLN A 105 4.51 -6.41 10.06
N CYS A 106 5.79 -6.55 9.73
CA CYS A 106 6.33 -7.77 9.18
C CYS A 106 6.58 -8.81 10.27
N ILE A 107 5.83 -9.91 10.25
CA ILE A 107 6.09 -11.07 11.13
C ILE A 107 7.17 -11.94 10.48
N LYS A 108 6.94 -12.34 9.23
CA LYS A 108 7.85 -13.17 8.44
C LYS A 108 7.98 -12.55 7.04
N PRO A 109 9.19 -12.23 6.57
CA PRO A 109 9.38 -11.71 5.22
C PRO A 109 9.02 -12.77 4.18
N ASP A 110 8.94 -12.35 2.92
CA ASP A 110 8.76 -13.27 1.80
C ASP A 110 9.88 -14.34 1.75
N PRO A 111 9.59 -15.60 1.38
CA PRO A 111 10.61 -16.65 1.29
C PRO A 111 11.78 -16.34 0.34
N LYS A 112 11.56 -15.51 -0.68
CA LYS A 112 12.58 -15.02 -1.62
C LYS A 112 12.95 -13.55 -1.39
N TYR A 113 12.83 -13.09 -0.15
CA TYR A 113 13.34 -11.79 0.29
C TYR A 113 14.78 -11.53 -0.20
N PRO A 114 15.15 -10.31 -0.64
CA PRO A 114 14.33 -9.09 -0.70
C PRO A 114 13.59 -8.89 -2.04
N LEU A 115 13.63 -9.88 -2.94
CA LEU A 115 13.18 -9.71 -4.33
C LEU A 115 11.65 -9.66 -4.45
N TYR A 116 10.96 -10.46 -3.64
CA TYR A 116 9.51 -10.61 -3.64
C TYR A 116 8.88 -10.04 -2.36
N GLY A 117 7.56 -9.81 -2.40
CA GLY A 117 6.77 -9.30 -1.30
C GLY A 117 7.11 -7.87 -0.87
N ARG A 118 7.65 -7.05 -1.78
CA ARG A 118 7.95 -5.64 -1.55
C ARG A 118 6.65 -4.85 -1.39
N ASN A 119 6.64 -3.87 -0.49
CA ASN A 119 5.55 -2.90 -0.43
C ASN A 119 5.93 -1.76 -1.35
N GLN A 120 4.98 -1.25 -2.13
CA GLN A 120 5.23 -0.18 -3.08
C GLN A 120 4.30 0.97 -2.76
N VAL A 121 4.85 2.17 -2.63
CA VAL A 121 4.08 3.37 -2.24
C VAL A 121 4.31 4.51 -3.21
N VAL A 122 3.29 5.33 -3.41
CA VAL A 122 3.32 6.52 -4.26
C VAL A 122 2.59 7.66 -3.55
N LYS A 123 3.32 8.72 -3.21
CA LYS A 123 2.72 9.96 -2.72
C LYS A 123 1.89 10.62 -3.82
N ILE A 124 0.69 11.09 -3.48
CA ILE A 124 -0.23 11.69 -4.46
C ILE A 124 0.37 12.91 -5.17
N ASP A 125 1.18 13.73 -4.50
CA ASP A 125 1.79 14.91 -5.13
C ASP A 125 2.70 14.50 -6.29
N ASN A 126 3.45 13.42 -6.12
CA ASN A 126 4.30 12.86 -7.16
C ASN A 126 3.46 12.31 -8.32
N LEU A 127 2.35 11.64 -8.01
CA LEU A 127 1.43 11.11 -9.01
C LEU A 127 0.74 12.23 -9.81
N ILE A 128 0.20 13.26 -9.14
CA ILE A 128 -0.42 14.43 -9.78
C ILE A 128 0.60 15.13 -10.68
N ASN A 129 1.82 15.32 -10.20
CA ASN A 129 2.90 15.91 -11.00
C ASN A 129 3.26 15.04 -12.21
N ALA A 130 3.22 13.71 -12.10
CA ALA A 130 3.45 12.81 -13.22
C ALA A 130 2.30 12.85 -14.24
N ILE A 131 1.04 12.81 -13.77
CA ILE A 131 -0.15 12.86 -14.64
C ILE A 131 -0.24 14.19 -15.39
N THR A 132 0.03 15.32 -14.72
CA THR A 132 0.02 16.65 -15.34
C THR A 132 1.10 16.82 -16.41
N LYS A 133 2.26 16.17 -16.26
CA LYS A 133 3.29 16.10 -17.31
C LYS A 133 2.84 15.31 -18.55
N CYS A 134 1.84 14.43 -18.42
CA CYS A 134 1.20 13.75 -19.54
C CYS A 134 0.08 14.58 -20.18
N GLY A 135 -0.12 15.84 -19.78
CA GLY A 135 -1.08 16.77 -20.40
C GLY A 135 -2.47 16.80 -19.76
N VAL A 136 -2.69 16.05 -18.67
CA VAL A 136 -3.97 16.04 -17.94
C VAL A 136 -3.97 17.18 -16.92
N GLY A 137 -4.81 18.19 -17.14
CA GLY A 137 -4.86 19.39 -16.29
C GLY A 137 -5.38 19.11 -14.87
N LYS A 138 -4.99 19.95 -13.90
CA LYS A 138 -5.45 19.81 -12.50
C LYS A 138 -6.96 19.95 -12.35
N ASP A 139 -7.60 20.80 -13.14
CA ASP A 139 -9.07 20.96 -13.10
C ASP A 139 -9.77 19.71 -13.62
N GLN A 140 -9.26 19.12 -14.69
CA GLN A 140 -9.71 17.81 -15.16
C GLN A 140 -9.57 16.75 -14.06
N LEU A 141 -8.43 16.71 -13.35
CA LEU A 141 -8.23 15.77 -12.24
C LEU A 141 -9.26 15.89 -11.11
N ARG A 142 -9.72 17.11 -10.78
CA ARG A 142 -10.75 17.34 -9.76
C ARG A 142 -12.12 16.81 -10.18
N GLU A 143 -12.43 16.91 -11.46
CA GLU A 143 -13.71 16.49 -12.04
C GLU A 143 -13.75 14.99 -12.36
N LEU A 144 -12.61 14.29 -12.35
CA LEU A 144 -12.54 12.87 -12.68
C LEU A 144 -13.30 12.02 -11.66
N GLN A 145 -14.38 11.40 -12.13
CA GLN A 145 -15.17 10.42 -11.39
C GLN A 145 -14.96 9.00 -11.89
N ILE A 146 -14.37 8.16 -11.04
CA ILE A 146 -14.20 6.73 -11.35
C ILE A 146 -15.41 5.96 -10.85
N GLU A 147 -15.87 5.04 -11.68
CA GLU A 147 -16.88 4.06 -11.36
C GLU A 147 -16.19 2.79 -10.89
N TYR A 148 -16.71 2.22 -9.81
CA TYR A 148 -16.20 0.99 -9.21
C TYR A 148 -17.32 -0.03 -9.09
N VAL A 149 -17.01 -1.30 -9.34
CA VAL A 149 -17.92 -2.41 -9.10
C VAL A 149 -17.39 -3.26 -7.96
N LEU A 150 -18.13 -3.31 -6.86
CA LEU A 150 -17.80 -4.13 -5.69
C LEU A 150 -19.03 -4.93 -5.25
N LYS A 151 -18.90 -6.26 -5.24
CA LYS A 151 -19.97 -7.20 -4.86
C LYS A 151 -21.29 -6.91 -5.60
N GLY A 152 -21.20 -6.63 -6.90
CA GLY A 152 -22.35 -6.33 -7.77
C GLY A 152 -22.96 -4.93 -7.60
N LYS A 153 -22.43 -4.09 -6.71
CA LYS A 153 -22.85 -2.70 -6.53
C LYS A 153 -21.92 -1.75 -7.27
N ILE A 154 -22.50 -0.72 -7.87
CA ILE A 154 -21.78 0.37 -8.54
C ILE A 154 -21.59 1.53 -7.57
N TYR A 155 -20.35 2.01 -7.46
CA TYR A 155 -19.98 3.21 -6.71
C TYR A 155 -19.36 4.22 -7.67
N LYS A 156 -19.75 5.49 -7.57
CA LYS A 156 -19.15 6.59 -8.32
C LYS A 156 -18.59 7.59 -7.33
N GLN A 157 -17.34 8.00 -7.53
CA GLN A 157 -16.68 8.95 -6.65
C GLN A 157 -15.59 9.71 -7.40
N ASN A 158 -15.36 10.95 -6.96
CA ASN A 158 -14.21 11.70 -7.41
C ASN A 158 -12.94 10.96 -7.01
N LEU A 159 -11.97 10.94 -7.92
CA LEU A 159 -10.67 10.33 -7.68
C LEU A 159 -9.90 11.10 -6.59
N PHE A 160 -9.89 12.43 -6.71
CA PHE A 160 -9.25 13.34 -5.78
C PHE A 160 -10.29 14.18 -5.03
N ASP A 161 -9.92 14.75 -3.89
CA ASP A 161 -10.67 15.86 -3.32
C ASP A 161 -10.46 17.16 -4.11
N ASP A 162 -11.30 18.16 -3.82
CA ASP A 162 -11.29 19.46 -4.51
C ASP A 162 -9.93 20.19 -4.39
N ASP A 163 -9.22 19.94 -3.29
CA ASP A 163 -7.91 20.53 -3.00
C ASP A 163 -6.74 19.76 -3.64
N LEU A 164 -6.99 18.58 -4.24
CA LEU A 164 -5.98 17.62 -4.71
C LEU A 164 -4.98 17.19 -3.61
N LYS A 165 -5.46 17.12 -2.37
CA LYS A 165 -4.72 16.72 -1.17
C LYS A 165 -5.06 15.32 -0.69
N SER A 166 -6.09 14.69 -1.22
CA SER A 166 -6.38 13.28 -0.93
C SER A 166 -6.85 12.54 -2.17
N ILE A 167 -6.69 11.22 -2.15
CA ILE A 167 -7.10 10.32 -3.23
C ILE A 167 -7.97 9.19 -2.65
N LYS A 168 -9.02 8.81 -3.39
CA LYS A 168 -9.84 7.63 -3.13
C LYS A 168 -9.81 6.75 -4.37
N TYR A 169 -8.91 5.77 -4.38
CA TYR A 169 -8.63 4.95 -5.55
C TYR A 169 -8.44 3.48 -5.19
N HIS A 170 -8.94 2.59 -6.05
CA HIS A 170 -8.65 1.16 -5.97
C HIS A 170 -8.65 0.51 -7.36
N GLN A 171 -7.46 0.27 -7.92
CA GLN A 171 -7.28 -0.20 -9.30
C GLN A 171 -8.12 -1.44 -9.63
N LYS A 172 -8.10 -2.48 -8.78
CA LYS A 172 -8.80 -3.75 -9.06
C LYS A 172 -10.33 -3.63 -9.13
N PHE A 173 -10.92 -2.59 -8.54
CA PHE A 173 -12.37 -2.43 -8.51
C PHE A 173 -12.88 -1.42 -9.53
N ALA A 174 -12.01 -0.67 -10.19
CA ALA A 174 -12.40 0.32 -11.18
C ALA A 174 -13.06 -0.40 -12.38
N SER A 175 -14.28 0.01 -12.72
CA SER A 175 -15.06 -0.56 -13.82
C SER A 175 -15.09 0.33 -15.05
N ASN A 176 -14.93 1.65 -14.89
CA ASN A 176 -14.94 2.57 -16.03
C ASN A 176 -13.54 2.80 -16.61
N ASN A 177 -13.48 2.68 -17.93
CA ASN A 177 -12.32 2.98 -18.75
C ASN A 177 -12.42 4.42 -19.24
N ILE A 178 -12.39 5.41 -18.33
CA ILE A 178 -12.45 6.82 -18.73
C ILE A 178 -11.27 7.11 -19.64
N VAL A 179 -11.56 7.37 -20.91
CA VAL A 179 -10.57 7.75 -21.91
C VAL A 179 -10.27 9.23 -21.74
N LEU A 180 -9.01 9.56 -21.51
CA LEU A 180 -8.57 10.94 -21.31
C LEU A 180 -8.30 11.61 -22.66
N ASN A 181 -7.42 11.01 -23.47
CA ASN A 181 -7.02 11.42 -24.83
C ASN A 181 -6.46 10.17 -25.55
N ASP A 182 -6.59 10.08 -26.88
CA ASP A 182 -5.96 9.05 -27.72
C ASP A 182 -6.11 7.60 -27.18
N ASP A 183 -7.32 7.23 -26.76
CA ASP A 183 -7.67 5.92 -26.16
C ASP A 183 -6.97 5.57 -24.84
N LEU A 184 -6.16 6.47 -24.27
CA LEU A 184 -5.49 6.26 -22.99
C LEU A 184 -6.49 6.35 -21.83
N LYS A 185 -6.66 5.25 -21.12
CA LYS A 185 -7.56 5.16 -19.97
C LYS A 185 -6.87 5.67 -18.71
N ILE A 186 -7.59 6.46 -17.90
CA ILE A 186 -7.06 7.02 -16.64
C ILE A 186 -6.51 5.94 -15.69
N VAL A 187 -7.18 4.79 -15.59
CA VAL A 187 -6.77 3.69 -14.71
C VAL A 187 -5.43 3.10 -15.15
N GLU A 188 -5.23 2.95 -16.46
CA GLU A 188 -3.98 2.46 -17.04
C GLU A 188 -2.86 3.50 -16.88
N LEU A 189 -3.16 4.78 -17.12
CA LEU A 189 -2.23 5.88 -16.90
C LEU A 189 -1.76 5.93 -15.43
N ILE A 190 -2.69 5.92 -14.47
CA ILE A 190 -2.37 5.94 -13.03
C ILE A 190 -1.51 4.72 -12.68
N ASN A 191 -1.87 3.53 -13.12
CA ASN A 191 -1.11 2.31 -12.82
C ASN A 191 0.31 2.39 -13.38
N ASN A 192 0.48 2.76 -14.65
CA ASN A 192 1.79 2.83 -15.30
C ASN A 192 2.68 3.91 -14.69
N LEU A 193 2.12 5.10 -14.42
CA LEU A 193 2.86 6.16 -13.74
C LEU A 193 3.24 5.74 -12.32
N SER A 194 2.30 5.18 -11.56
CA SER A 194 2.55 4.69 -10.20
C SER A 194 3.65 3.64 -10.17
N LEU A 195 3.64 2.67 -11.10
CA LEU A 195 4.72 1.70 -11.26
C LEU A 195 6.07 2.36 -11.51
N SER A 196 6.11 3.39 -12.37
CA SER A 196 7.36 4.06 -12.75
C SER A 196 7.96 4.95 -11.66
N ILE A 197 7.13 5.45 -10.72
CA ILE A 197 7.55 6.42 -9.69
C ILE A 197 7.47 5.88 -8.26
N CYS A 198 7.00 4.64 -8.07
CA CYS A 198 6.84 4.11 -6.72
C CYS A 198 8.16 3.92 -5.99
N GLU A 199 8.08 4.05 -4.67
CA GLU A 199 9.15 3.67 -3.77
C GLU A 199 8.96 2.21 -3.35
N ASP A 200 9.99 1.38 -3.61
CA ASP A 200 10.05 0.00 -3.15
C ASP A 200 10.51 -0.06 -1.68
N ILE A 201 9.63 -0.57 -0.82
CA ILE A 201 9.85 -0.73 0.62
C ILE A 201 9.97 -2.21 0.98
N VAL A 202 11.20 -2.57 1.36
CA VAL A 202 11.57 -3.89 1.87
C VAL A 202 11.52 -3.86 3.40
N LEU A 203 10.77 -4.81 3.99
CA LEU A 203 10.61 -4.97 5.44
C LEU A 203 11.27 -6.25 5.92
N ASN A 204 12.17 -6.12 6.90
CA ASN A 204 12.67 -7.26 7.65
C ASN A 204 11.63 -7.75 8.65
N SER A 205 11.80 -8.98 9.15
CA SER A 205 11.02 -9.44 10.31
C SER A 205 11.17 -8.46 11.47
N GLY A 206 10.05 -8.05 12.04
CA GLY A 206 9.99 -7.07 13.12
C GLY A 206 9.91 -5.62 12.65
N ASP A 207 10.03 -5.30 11.36
CA ASP A 207 9.82 -3.92 10.90
C ASP A 207 8.33 -3.55 10.88
N LEU A 208 8.05 -2.26 11.10
CA LEU A 208 6.72 -1.67 10.97
C LEU A 208 6.73 -0.56 9.91
N LEU A 209 5.88 -0.70 8.90
CA LEU A 209 5.60 0.34 7.91
C LEU A 209 4.29 1.05 8.29
N LEU A 210 4.35 2.38 8.41
CA LEU A 210 3.20 3.26 8.57
C LEU A 210 2.97 4.00 7.25
N ILE A 211 1.73 4.09 6.81
CA ILE A 211 1.34 4.75 5.56
C ILE A 211 0.21 5.74 5.87
N ASP A 212 0.30 6.96 5.33
CA ASP A 212 -0.81 7.90 5.27
C ASP A 212 -1.73 7.51 4.10
N ASN A 213 -2.85 6.89 4.44
CA ASN A 213 -3.78 6.28 3.48
C ASN A 213 -4.56 7.31 2.65
N HIS A 214 -4.63 8.56 3.09
CA HIS A 214 -5.34 9.60 2.34
C HIS A 214 -4.46 10.20 1.24
N THR A 215 -3.15 10.18 1.45
CA THR A 215 -2.19 10.89 0.58
C THR A 215 -1.21 9.97 -0.13
N THR A 216 -1.38 8.66 -0.01
CA THR A 216 -0.43 7.68 -0.53
C THR A 216 -1.16 6.47 -1.10
N LEU A 217 -0.95 6.21 -2.39
CA LEU A 217 -1.31 4.91 -2.96
C LEU A 217 -0.30 3.88 -2.50
N HIS A 218 -0.78 2.68 -2.20
CA HIS A 218 0.09 1.57 -1.87
C HIS A 218 -0.35 0.30 -2.59
N ARG A 219 0.60 -0.61 -2.74
CA ARG A 219 0.36 -1.98 -3.18
C ARG A 219 1.45 -2.90 -2.66
N ARG A 220 1.29 -4.18 -2.96
CA ARG A 220 2.28 -5.24 -2.73
C ARG A 220 2.74 -5.78 -4.08
N SER A 221 4.04 -6.01 -4.25
CA SER A 221 4.57 -6.74 -5.40
C SER A 221 4.14 -8.23 -5.35
N GLU A 222 4.50 -8.97 -6.39
CA GLU A 222 4.39 -10.45 -6.37
C GLU A 222 5.07 -11.03 -5.12
N CYS A 223 4.47 -12.07 -4.55
CA CYS A 223 4.99 -12.83 -3.42
C CYS A 223 5.32 -14.26 -3.84
N SER A 224 6.30 -14.86 -3.16
CA SER A 224 6.67 -16.25 -3.33
C SER A 224 6.17 -17.12 -2.17
N VAL A 225 6.13 -18.43 -2.40
CA VAL A 225 5.93 -19.43 -1.35
C VAL A 225 7.09 -20.41 -1.35
N ARG A 226 7.36 -20.99 -0.19
CA ARG A 226 8.30 -22.10 -0.03
C ARG A 226 7.55 -23.31 0.49
N TYR A 227 7.75 -24.47 -0.13
CA TYR A 227 7.24 -25.73 0.40
C TYR A 227 8.14 -26.24 1.52
N ASP A 228 7.59 -26.43 2.71
CA ASP A 228 8.22 -27.10 3.84
C ASP A 228 7.93 -28.60 3.74
N PHE A 229 8.95 -29.40 3.44
CA PHE A 229 8.82 -30.85 3.24
C PHE A 229 8.51 -31.62 4.52
N GLU A 230 8.98 -31.14 5.68
CA GLU A 230 8.77 -31.81 6.96
C GLU A 230 7.33 -31.64 7.43
N LYS A 231 6.82 -30.39 7.36
CA LYS A 231 5.45 -30.06 7.75
C LYS A 231 4.43 -30.32 6.64
N ARG A 232 4.90 -30.49 5.41
CA ARG A 232 4.08 -30.64 4.18
C ARG A 232 3.13 -29.46 3.95
N ILE A 233 3.60 -28.25 4.21
CA ILE A 233 2.83 -27.00 4.04
C ILE A 233 3.58 -26.02 3.13
N PHE A 234 2.84 -25.14 2.46
CA PHE A 234 3.42 -23.95 1.85
C PHE A 234 3.50 -22.85 2.90
N GLU A 235 4.66 -22.20 3.00
CA GLU A 235 4.88 -21.05 3.85
C GLU A 235 5.11 -19.81 3.00
N GLY A 236 4.47 -18.71 3.38
CA GLY A 236 4.54 -17.42 2.68
C GLY A 236 5.03 -16.28 3.56
N ARG A 237 4.88 -15.07 3.03
CA ARG A 237 5.08 -13.82 3.78
C ARG A 237 3.96 -13.69 4.81
N LYS A 238 4.30 -13.35 6.06
CA LYS A 238 3.32 -13.16 7.15
C LYS A 238 3.37 -11.74 7.69
N MET A 239 2.20 -11.12 7.81
CA MET A 239 2.04 -9.72 8.19
C MET A 239 0.93 -9.54 9.23
N ASN A 240 1.07 -8.54 10.09
CA ASN A 240 -0.08 -7.90 10.73
C ASN A 240 -0.40 -6.61 9.99
N SER A 241 -1.68 -6.34 9.80
CA SER A 241 -2.18 -5.05 9.33
C SER A 241 -3.17 -4.46 10.31
N ALA A 242 -3.09 -3.16 10.51
CA ALA A 242 -4.04 -2.38 11.30
C ALA A 242 -4.31 -1.06 10.60
N ARG A 243 -5.50 -0.51 10.80
CA ARG A 243 -5.89 0.81 10.30
C ARG A 243 -6.26 1.67 11.51
N PHE A 244 -6.01 2.98 11.45
CA PHE A 244 -6.24 3.86 12.60
C PHE A 244 -6.40 5.34 12.20
N ASN A 245 -6.99 6.10 13.13
CA ASN A 245 -7.33 7.54 13.02
C ASN A 245 -6.80 8.33 14.20
#